data_AF-A0A4S0QWS6-F1
#
_entry.id   AF-A0A4S0QWS6-F1
#
_cell.length_a   1.000
_cell.length_b   1.000
_cell.length_c   1.000
_cell.angle_alpha   90.00
_cell.angle_beta   90.00
_cell.angle_gamma   90.00
#
_symmetry.space_group_name_H-M   'P 1'
#
loop_
_entity.id
_entity.type
_entity.pdbx_description
1 polymer ?
#
loop_
_entity_poly.entity_id
_entity_poly.type
_entity_poly.pdbx_seq_one_letter_code
_entity_poly.pdbx_strand_id
1 'polypeptide(L)' 'MQIDVITTREALNGLKQNWDDLYEKDPEAQFFLSCTFLSSYVRRYEGGWSVLAARPGPGTPYVALLPLRLSTR' A
#
# COMPACT_ATOMS: atom_id res chain seq x y z
N MET A 1 6.39 9.75 -14.07
CA MET A 1 6.28 9.37 -12.66
C MET A 1 4.90 9.77 -12.17
N GLN A 2 4.10 8.82 -11.70
CA GLN A 2 2.74 9.03 -11.19
C GLN A 2 2.61 8.41 -9.80
N ILE A 3 1.90 9.10 -8.90
CA ILE A 3 1.54 8.60 -7.57
C ILE A 3 0.02 8.49 -7.51
N ASP A 4 -0.48 7.29 -7.24
CA ASP A 4 -1.89 7.07 -6.96
C ASP A 4 -2.09 7.02 -5.44
N VAL A 5 -3.14 7.68 -4.94
CA VAL A 5 -3.48 7.72 -3.52
C VAL A 5 -4.63 6.75 -3.26
N ILE A 6 -4.35 5.69 -2.53
CA ILE A 6 -5.28 4.61 -2.26
C ILE A 6 -5.86 4.79 -0.87
N THR A 7 -7.18 4.95 -0.79
CA THR A 7 -7.91 5.22 0.47
C THR A 7 -9.07 4.26 0.71
N THR A 8 -9.39 3.41 -0.26
CA THR A 8 -10.48 2.43 -0.16
C THR A 8 -9.93 1.01 0.00
N ARG A 9 -10.67 0.17 0.73
CA ARG A 9 -10.26 -1.22 0.98
C ARG A 9 -10.30 -2.04 -0.30
N GLU A 10 -11.25 -1.75 -1.17
CA GLU A 10 -11.45 -2.41 -2.44
C GLU A 10 -10.23 -2.17 -3.36
N ALA A 11 -9.74 -0.93 -3.42
CA ALA A 11 -8.53 -0.61 -4.16
C ALA A 11 -7.27 -1.24 -3.53
N LEU A 12 -7.17 -1.25 -2.19
CA LEU A 12 -6.07 -1.92 -1.50
C LEU A 12 -6.03 -3.43 -1.78
N ASN A 13 -7.18 -4.11 -1.78
CA ASN A 13 -7.27 -5.53 -2.13
C ASN A 13 -6.84 -5.78 -3.57
N GLY A 14 -7.18 -4.88 -4.50
CA GLY A 14 -6.73 -4.96 -5.90
C GLY A 14 -5.22 -4.85 -6.08
N LEU A 15 -4.50 -4.28 -5.10
CA LEU A 15 -3.05 -4.16 -5.11
C LEU A 15 -2.32 -5.37 -4.56
N LYS A 16 -3.03 -6.35 -4.00
CA LYS A 16 -2.42 -7.45 -3.24
C LYS A 16 -1.28 -8.14 -3.99
N GLN A 17 -1.48 -8.51 -5.25
CA GLN A 17 -0.44 -9.19 -6.03
C GLN A 17 0.79 -8.32 -6.22
N ASN A 18 0.62 -7.07 -6.66
CA ASN A 18 1.75 -6.15 -6.85
C ASN A 18 2.45 -5.84 -5.53
N TRP A 19 1.72 -5.79 -4.41
CA TRP A 19 2.27 -5.60 -3.08
C TRP A 19 3.15 -6.77 -2.69
N ASP A 20 2.63 -7.99 -2.81
CA ASP A 20 3.36 -9.21 -2.47
C ASP A 20 4.63 -9.34 -3.34
N ASP A 21 4.55 -9.03 -4.64
CA ASP A 21 5.71 -9.02 -5.55
C ASP A 21 6.80 -7.99 -5.14
N LEU A 22 6.41 -6.82 -4.62
CA LEU A 22 7.34 -5.80 -4.14
C LEU A 22 7.93 -6.19 -2.78
N TYR A 23 7.10 -6.74 -1.90
CA TYR A 23 7.50 -7.24 -0.58
C TYR A 23 8.56 -8.33 -0.69
N GLU A 24 8.40 -9.28 -1.62
CA GLU A 24 9.36 -10.36 -1.84
C GLU A 24 10.71 -9.88 -2.41
N LYS A 25 10.72 -8.74 -3.11
CA LYS A 25 11.93 -8.18 -3.74
C LYS A 25 12.69 -7.22 -2.83
N ASP A 26 12.07 -6.74 -1.76
CA ASP A 26 12.65 -5.78 -0.84
C ASP A 26 13.30 -6.53 0.36
N PRO A 27 14.64 -6.59 0.44
CA PRO A 27 15.32 -7.30 1.53
C PRO A 27 15.12 -6.61 2.89
N GLU A 28 14.72 -5.34 2.91
CA GLU A 28 14.43 -4.58 4.13
C GLU A 28 12.95 -4.69 4.53
N ALA A 29 12.12 -5.39 3.75
CA ALA A 29 10.72 -5.58 4.05
C ALA A 29 10.53 -6.43 5.31
N GLN A 30 9.91 -5.83 6.32
CA GLN A 30 9.58 -6.49 7.59
C GLN A 30 8.12 -6.95 7.59
N PHE A 31 7.77 -7.88 8.49
CA PHE A 31 6.42 -8.44 8.63
C PHE A 31 5.29 -7.39 8.66
N PHE A 32 5.52 -6.23 9.30
CA PHE A 32 4.55 -5.13 9.38
C PHE A 32 4.27 -4.42 8.06
N LEU A 33 5.06 -4.67 7.03
CA LEU A 33 4.85 -4.23 5.65
C LEU A 33 4.14 -5.29 4.79
N SER A 34 3.83 -6.47 5.33
CA SER A 34 3.09 -7.48 4.59
C SER A 34 1.67 -6.99 4.27
N CYS A 35 1.18 -7.31 3.06
CA CYS A 35 -0.16 -6.95 2.62
C CYS A 35 -1.22 -7.48 3.59
N THR A 36 -1.03 -8.68 4.14
CA THR A 36 -1.93 -9.32 5.11
C THR A 36 -2.01 -8.55 6.43
N PHE A 37 -0.87 -8.13 6.98
CA PHE A 37 -0.84 -7.34 8.21
C PHE A 37 -1.51 -5.98 7.99
N LEU A 38 -1.11 -5.26 6.93
CA LEU A 38 -1.64 -3.92 6.65
C LEU A 38 -3.13 -3.92 6.37
N SER A 39 -3.63 -4.88 5.56
CA SER A 39 -5.08 -5.02 5.30
C SER A 39 -5.89 -5.26 6.58
N SER A 40 -5.33 -6.01 7.52
CA SER A 40 -5.94 -6.23 8.83
C SER A 40 -5.85 -4.98 9.72
N TYR A 41 -4.73 -4.27 9.68
CA TYR A 41 -4.48 -3.06 10.47
C TYR A 41 -5.39 -1.90 10.03
N VAL A 42 -5.51 -1.63 8.73
CA VAL A 42 -6.34 -0.54 8.20
C VAL A 42 -7.82 -0.74 8.46
N ARG A 43 -8.29 -2.00 8.57
CA ARG A 43 -9.67 -2.32 8.97
C ARG A 43 -10.04 -1.73 10.33
N ARG A 44 -9.05 -1.50 11.20
CA ARG A 44 -9.25 -0.94 12.54
C ARG A 44 -9.33 0.59 12.57
N TYR A 45 -8.99 1.27 11.46
CA TYR A 45 -8.82 2.72 11.40
C TYR A 45 -9.54 3.34 10.19
N GLU A 46 -10.85 3.13 10.06
CA GLU A 46 -11.62 3.72 8.96
C GLU A 46 -11.40 5.25 8.86
N GLY A 47 -11.07 5.72 7.64
CA GLY A 47 -10.89 7.14 7.32
C GLY A 47 -9.54 7.77 7.71
N GLY A 48 -8.63 7.04 8.37
CA GLY A 48 -7.36 7.58 8.89
C GLY A 48 -6.08 7.09 8.20
N TRP A 49 -6.19 6.42 7.05
CA TRP A 49 -5.06 5.82 6.35
C TRP A 49 -5.10 6.12 4.84
N SER A 50 -3.93 6.05 4.23
CA SER A 50 -3.77 6.02 2.77
C SER A 50 -2.55 5.19 2.40
N VAL A 51 -2.48 4.72 1.16
CA VAL A 51 -1.26 4.15 0.58
C VAL A 51 -0.87 5.00 -0.62
N LEU A 52 0.35 5.49 -0.64
CA LEU A 52 0.92 6.13 -1.84
C LEU A 52 1.53 5.04 -2.71
N ALA A 53 1.02 4.88 -3.92
CA ALA A 53 1.46 3.87 -4.87
C ALA A 53 2.15 4.53 -6.07
N ALA A 54 3.45 4.30 -6.22
CA ALA A 54 4.26 4.95 -7.25
C ALA A 54 4.41 4.06 -8.49
N ARG A 55 4.25 4.64 -9.69
CA ARG A 55 4.46 3.94 -10.97
C ARG A 55 5.05 4.84 -12.05
N PRO A 56 5.92 4.32 -12.95
CA PRO A 56 6.56 5.10 -14.02
C PRO A 56 5.58 5.93 -14.86
N GLY A 57 4.44 5.33 -15.23
CA GLY A 57 3.36 5.98 -15.96
C GLY A 57 2.03 5.22 -15.88
N PRO A 58 0.95 5.75 -16.50
CA PRO A 58 -0.36 5.12 -16.48
C PRO A 58 -0.34 3.68 -17.00
N GLY A 59 -1.02 2.77 -16.31
CA GLY A 59 -1.11 1.35 -16.72
C GLY A 59 0.13 0.50 -16.45
N THR A 60 1.24 1.09 -15.97
CA THR A 60 2.42 0.31 -15.54
C THR A 60 2.24 -0.23 -14.11
N PRO A 61 2.86 -1.37 -13.76
CA PRO A 61 2.88 -1.87 -12.38
C PRO A 61 3.48 -0.86 -11.41
N TYR A 62 3.06 -0.93 -10.16
CA TYR A 62 3.64 -0.13 -9.09
C TYR A 62 5.05 -0.62 -8.76
N VAL A 63 5.93 0.34 -8.52
CA VAL A 63 7.36 0.13 -8.20
C VAL A 63 7.69 0.46 -6.75
N ALA A 64 6.80 1.16 -6.04
CA ALA A 64 6.93 1.42 -4.61
C ALA A 64 5.55 1.66 -3.98
N LEU A 65 5.40 1.26 -2.71
CA LEU A 65 4.19 1.43 -1.92
C LEU A 65 4.57 2.01 -0.56
N LEU A 66 3.89 3.07 -0.14
CA LEU A 66 4.11 3.70 1.16
C LEU A 66 2.79 3.77 1.93
N PRO A 67 2.54 2.86 2.88
CA PRO A 67 1.38 2.94 3.76
C PRO A 67 1.56 4.08 4.76
N LEU A 68 0.55 4.93 4.86
CA LEU A 68 0.50 6.09 5.73
C LEU A 68 -0.70 6.00 6.65
N ARG A 69 -0.51 6.44 7.90
CA ARG A 69 -1.59 6.73 8.83
C ARG A 69 -1.49 8.20 9.22
N LEU A 70 -2.54 8.95 8.96
CA LEU A 70 -2.65 10.34 9.37
C LEU A 70 -3.36 10.40 10.72
N SER A 71 -2.74 11.03 11.71
CA SER A 71 -3.31 11.28 13.02
C SER A 71 -2.98 12.71 13.40
N THR A 72 -3.99 13.56 13.58
CA THR A 72 -3.84 14.98 13.94
C THR A 72 -4.09 15.18 15.44
N ARG A 73 -3.46 14.37 16.31
CA ARG A 73 -3.58 14.60 17.75
C ARG A 73 -3.00 15.94 18.14
#